data_AF-A0A2S7CMK4-F1
#
_entry.id   AF-A0A2S7CMK4-F1
#
_cell.length_a   1.000
_cell.length_b   1.000
_cell.length_c   1.000
_cell.angle_alpha   90.00
_cell.angle_beta   90.00
_cell.angle_gamma   90.00
#
_symmetry.space_group_name_H-M   'P 1'
#
loop_
_entity.id
_entity.type
_entity.pdbx_description
1 polymer ?
#
loop_
_entity_poly.entity_id
_entity_poly.type
_entity_poly.pdbx_seq_one_letter_code
_entity_poly.pdbx_strand_id
1 'polypeptide(L)'
;MTTHTELTPQVLMDRFLSLIREVENFDELSPLVLERYLEVPFTKNAGENSGFYTLDQPSPYSEYTTTYNFDEKFAEYSNVTLQLFPPRTIPASTIPPCELIFEKYDLALKDSGFEAQQGIYNEFGWVISFQYLRGNIRAQINPWHPVSVDPQRKSGENCVKSISLHKS
;
A
#
# COMPACT_ATOMS: atom_id res chain seq x y z
N MET A 1 3.60 -31.64 -4.41
CA MET A 1 4.57 -30.55 -4.18
C MET A 1 4.33 -29.52 -5.26
N THR A 2 3.53 -28.50 -4.97
CA THR A 2 3.31 -27.37 -5.86
C THR A 2 4.52 -26.46 -5.75
N THR A 3 5.24 -26.27 -6.85
CA THR A 3 6.26 -25.24 -7.02
C THR A 3 5.62 -23.89 -6.71
N HIS A 4 5.81 -23.41 -5.48
CA HIS A 4 5.52 -22.04 -5.13
C HIS A 4 6.53 -21.18 -5.88
N THR A 5 6.06 -20.49 -6.91
CA THR A 5 6.74 -19.31 -7.43
C THR A 5 7.09 -18.44 -6.22
N GLU A 6 8.38 -18.14 -6.02
CA GLU A 6 8.82 -17.25 -4.95
C GLU A 6 7.99 -15.97 -5.03
N LEU A 7 7.25 -15.66 -3.97
CA LEU A 7 6.44 -14.45 -3.92
C LEU A 7 7.38 -13.24 -4.02
N THR A 8 7.28 -12.48 -5.11
CA THR A 8 8.05 -11.25 -5.29
C THR A 8 7.20 -10.04 -4.90
N PRO A 9 7.82 -8.86 -4.61
CA PRO A 9 7.07 -7.64 -4.36
C PRO A 9 6.14 -7.29 -5.51
N GLN A 10 6.61 -7.42 -6.75
CA GLN A 10 5.81 -7.14 -7.94
C GLN A 10 4.56 -8.03 -7.98
N VAL A 11 4.67 -9.32 -7.66
CA VAL A 11 3.50 -10.23 -7.60
C VAL A 11 2.55 -9.83 -6.48
N LEU A 12 3.07 -9.52 -5.28
CA LEU A 12 2.25 -9.05 -4.16
C LEU A 12 1.49 -7.76 -4.51
N MET A 13 2.17 -6.84 -5.18
CA MET A 13 1.61 -5.58 -5.64
C MET A 13 0.52 -5.77 -6.69
N ASP A 14 0.76 -6.61 -7.70
CA ASP A 14 -0.21 -6.88 -8.76
C ASP A 14 -1.48 -7.51 -8.18
N ARG A 15 -1.34 -8.41 -7.20
CA ARG A 15 -2.46 -8.98 -6.44
C ARG A 15 -3.23 -7.92 -5.63
N PHE A 16 -2.52 -7.00 -4.99
CA PHE A 16 -3.15 -5.88 -4.26
C PHE A 16 -3.89 -4.93 -5.22
N LEU A 17 -3.34 -4.66 -6.40
CA LEU A 17 -4.03 -3.88 -7.44
C LEU A 17 -5.29 -4.57 -7.96
N SER A 18 -5.25 -5.90 -8.13
CA SER A 18 -6.44 -6.68 -8.49
C SER A 18 -7.53 -6.58 -7.41
N LEU A 19 -7.17 -6.65 -6.12
CA LEU A 19 -8.10 -6.40 -5.01
C LEU A 19 -8.77 -5.02 -5.14
N ILE A 20 -7.99 -3.96 -5.36
CA ILE A 20 -8.51 -2.59 -5.52
C ILE A 20 -9.48 -2.50 -6.70
N ARG A 21 -9.16 -3.15 -7.82
CA ARG A 21 -10.01 -3.15 -9.02
C ARG A 21 -11.36 -3.80 -8.77
N GLU A 22 -11.36 -4.96 -8.12
CA GLU A 22 -12.53 -5.83 -8.01
C GLU A 22 -13.44 -5.54 -6.81
N VAL A 23 -12.94 -4.91 -5.74
CA VAL A 23 -13.74 -4.62 -4.54
C VAL A 23 -14.55 -3.35 -4.70
N GLU A 24 -15.87 -3.43 -4.79
CA GLU A 24 -16.74 -2.26 -5.02
C GLU A 24 -17.06 -1.52 -3.72
N ASN A 25 -17.11 -2.23 -2.59
CA ASN A 25 -17.45 -1.70 -1.28
C ASN A 25 -16.43 -2.14 -0.21
N PHE A 26 -16.06 -1.24 0.70
CA PHE A 26 -15.12 -1.58 1.78
C PHE A 26 -15.61 -2.75 2.65
N ASP A 27 -16.92 -2.87 2.85
CA ASP A 27 -17.56 -3.90 3.68
C ASP A 27 -17.44 -5.33 3.08
N GLU A 28 -16.99 -5.46 1.83
CA GLU A 28 -16.63 -6.75 1.22
C GLU A 28 -15.26 -7.25 1.69
N LEU A 29 -14.42 -6.35 2.22
CA LEU A 29 -13.11 -6.71 2.73
C LEU A 29 -13.24 -7.50 4.02
N SER A 30 -12.52 -8.60 4.08
CA SER A 30 -12.40 -9.46 5.26
C SER A 30 -11.04 -10.16 5.20
N PRO A 31 -10.55 -10.73 6.31
CA PRO A 31 -9.29 -11.48 6.31
C PRO A 31 -9.28 -12.58 5.23
N LEU A 32 -10.39 -13.29 5.07
CA LEU A 32 -10.52 -14.36 4.08
C LEU A 32 -10.45 -13.83 2.64
N VAL A 33 -11.07 -12.67 2.37
CA VAL A 33 -11.00 -12.04 1.04
C VAL A 33 -9.57 -11.57 0.76
N LEU A 34 -8.89 -10.99 1.75
CA LEU A 34 -7.49 -10.59 1.61
C LEU A 34 -6.57 -11.78 1.33
N GLU A 35 -6.70 -12.87 2.08
CA GLU A 35 -5.93 -14.11 1.86
C GLU A 35 -6.19 -14.70 0.47
N ARG A 36 -7.44 -14.64 -0.02
CA ARG A 36 -7.81 -15.10 -1.36
C ARG A 36 -7.15 -14.28 -2.47
N TYR A 37 -7.20 -12.95 -2.39
CA TYR A 37 -6.62 -12.08 -3.44
C TYR A 37 -5.10 -12.06 -3.39
N LEU A 38 -4.53 -12.02 -2.18
CA LEU A 38 -3.08 -11.90 -2.01
C LEU A 38 -2.38 -13.25 -2.06
N GLU A 39 -3.12 -14.35 -1.97
CA GLU A 39 -2.62 -15.74 -1.93
C GLU A 39 -1.48 -15.92 -0.91
N VAL A 40 -1.65 -15.31 0.26
CA VAL A 40 -0.73 -15.38 1.40
C VAL A 40 -1.52 -15.57 2.69
N PRO A 41 -1.01 -16.33 3.66
CA PRO A 41 -1.65 -16.46 4.96
C PRO A 41 -1.37 -15.21 5.80
N PHE A 42 -2.40 -14.68 6.49
CA PHE A 42 -2.21 -13.58 7.43
C PHE A 42 -2.00 -14.10 8.85
N THR A 43 -1.10 -13.45 9.58
CA THR A 43 -1.01 -13.59 11.03
C THR A 43 -2.10 -12.73 11.67
N LYS A 44 -3.10 -13.37 12.26
CA LYS A 44 -4.21 -12.69 12.94
C LYS A 44 -3.80 -12.25 14.35
N ASN A 45 -4.18 -11.04 14.74
CA ASN A 45 -4.10 -10.58 16.13
C ASN A 45 -5.31 -11.09 16.94
N ALA A 46 -5.27 -10.89 18.26
CA ALA A 46 -6.39 -11.24 19.14
C ALA A 46 -7.70 -10.59 18.66
N GLY A 47 -8.70 -11.42 18.37
CA GLY A 47 -10.02 -10.98 17.90
C GLY A 47 -10.23 -11.05 16.39
N GLU A 48 -9.28 -11.55 15.60
CA GLU A 48 -9.31 -11.76 14.13
C GLU A 48 -9.54 -10.52 13.24
N ASN A 49 -10.00 -9.42 13.83
CA ASN A 49 -10.32 -8.15 13.19
C ASN A 49 -9.09 -7.34 12.76
N SER A 50 -7.90 -7.73 13.19
CA SER A 50 -6.66 -7.17 12.66
C SER A 50 -5.62 -8.26 12.44
N GLY A 51 -4.69 -7.99 11.54
CA GLY A 51 -3.64 -8.93 11.21
C GLY A 51 -2.66 -8.34 10.21
N PHE A 52 -1.64 -9.13 9.90
CA PHE A 52 -0.59 -8.71 8.97
C PHE A 52 0.03 -9.89 8.22
N TYR A 53 0.64 -9.56 7.09
CA TYR A 53 1.54 -10.43 6.34
C TYR A 53 2.81 -9.65 6.01
N THR A 54 3.98 -10.28 6.17
CA THR A 54 5.27 -9.69 5.83
C THR A 54 5.96 -10.50 4.76
N LEU A 55 6.42 -9.81 3.71
CA LEU A 55 7.31 -10.33 2.68
C LEU A 55 8.70 -9.73 2.88
N ASP A 56 9.64 -10.55 3.33
CA ASP A 56 11.04 -10.17 3.48
C ASP A 56 11.72 -10.08 2.11
N GLN A 57 12.53 -9.05 1.90
CA GLN A 57 13.40 -8.92 0.73
C GLN A 57 14.85 -9.23 1.11
N PRO A 58 15.65 -9.79 0.19
CA PRO A 58 17.09 -9.82 0.39
C PRO A 58 17.66 -8.40 0.47
N SER A 59 18.58 -8.19 1.43
CA SER A 59 19.35 -6.95 1.61
C SER A 59 19.96 -6.46 0.27
N PRO A 60 19.96 -5.14 -0.05
CA PRO A 60 19.84 -3.98 0.84
C PRO A 60 18.41 -3.46 1.09
N TYR A 61 17.38 -4.23 0.70
CA TYR A 61 16.01 -3.75 0.65
C TYR A 61 15.06 -4.40 1.64
N SER A 62 14.02 -3.63 1.87
CA SER A 62 12.98 -3.62 2.89
C SER A 62 12.02 -4.80 2.92
N GLU A 63 11.35 -4.92 4.05
CA GLU A 63 10.16 -5.74 4.19
C GLU A 63 8.93 -5.01 3.59
N TYR A 64 8.10 -5.75 2.88
CA TYR A 64 6.76 -5.31 2.50
C TYR A 64 5.77 -5.89 3.50
N THR A 65 4.98 -5.04 4.15
CA THR A 65 3.96 -5.50 5.09
C THR A 65 2.59 -5.08 4.58
N THR A 66 1.70 -6.07 4.48
CA THR A 66 0.27 -5.82 4.35
C THR A 66 -0.37 -5.93 5.73
N THR A 67 -1.06 -4.89 6.19
CA THR A 67 -1.84 -4.90 7.43
C THR A 67 -3.31 -4.72 7.12
N TYR A 68 -4.17 -5.27 7.97
CA TYR A 68 -5.59 -4.93 7.98
C TYR A 68 -6.07 -4.67 9.40
N ASN A 69 -7.07 -3.80 9.51
CA ASN A 69 -7.83 -3.53 10.71
C ASN A 69 -9.30 -3.33 10.32
N PHE A 70 -10.20 -4.09 10.90
CA PHE A 70 -11.65 -4.02 10.70
C PHE A 70 -12.30 -3.73 12.05
N ASP A 71 -12.56 -2.46 12.34
CA ASP A 71 -13.18 -2.03 13.58
C ASP A 71 -14.67 -1.79 13.36
N GLU A 72 -15.51 -2.73 13.81
CA GLU A 72 -16.97 -2.62 13.69
C GLU A 72 -17.55 -1.47 14.54
N LYS A 73 -16.88 -1.08 15.63
CA LYS A 73 -17.36 -0.01 16.53
C LYS A 73 -17.03 1.36 15.99
N PHE A 74 -15.85 1.49 15.38
CA PHE A 74 -15.33 2.72 14.79
C PHE A 74 -14.90 2.45 13.36
N ALA A 75 -15.91 2.29 12.49
CA ALA A 75 -15.76 1.88 11.12
C ALA A 75 -14.77 2.76 10.33
N GLU A 76 -14.67 4.05 10.67
CA GLU A 76 -13.74 5.02 10.10
C GLU A 76 -12.25 4.71 10.34
N TYR A 77 -11.92 3.87 11.32
CA TYR A 77 -10.55 3.38 11.56
C TYR A 77 -10.27 2.04 10.88
N SER A 78 -11.24 1.51 10.12
CA SER A 78 -11.03 0.30 9.34
C SER A 78 -10.20 0.58 8.10
N ASN A 79 -9.14 -0.19 7.91
CA ASN A 79 -8.26 -0.04 6.75
C ASN A 79 -7.56 -1.34 6.36
N VAL A 80 -7.03 -1.33 5.14
CA VAL A 80 -6.06 -2.30 4.63
C VAL A 80 -4.91 -1.52 4.03
N THR A 81 -3.67 -1.80 4.43
CA THR A 81 -2.49 -1.05 4.00
C THR A 81 -1.42 -1.99 3.48
N LEU A 82 -0.88 -1.71 2.29
CA LEU A 82 0.38 -2.27 1.81
C LEU A 82 1.46 -1.20 1.98
N GLN A 83 2.49 -1.50 2.77
CA GLN A 83 3.53 -0.55 3.11
C GLN A 83 4.93 -1.14 2.95
N LEU A 84 5.82 -0.30 2.45
CA LEU A 84 7.25 -0.53 2.39
C LEU A 84 7.94 -0.04 3.68
N PHE A 85 8.65 -0.95 4.36
CA PHE A 85 9.40 -0.66 5.57
C PHE A 85 10.91 -0.54 5.27
N PRO A 86 11.47 0.67 5.13
CA PRO A 86 12.92 0.85 4.94
C PRO A 86 13.72 0.13 6.03
N PRO A 87 14.89 -0.45 5.71
CA PRO A 87 15.76 -1.01 6.74
C PRO A 87 16.16 0.09 7.73
N ARG A 88 16.39 -0.30 9.00
CA ARG A 88 16.77 0.63 10.07
C ARG A 88 18.02 1.45 9.75
N THR A 89 18.90 0.89 8.92
CA THR A 89 20.13 1.53 8.44
C THR A 89 20.13 1.45 6.92
N ILE A 90 19.89 2.58 6.25
CA ILE A 90 20.01 2.70 4.80
C ILE A 90 21.43 3.21 4.51
N PRO A 91 22.29 2.47 3.80
CA PRO A 91 23.55 3.04 3.30
C PRO A 91 23.24 4.29 2.47
N ALA A 92 24.00 5.37 2.65
CA ALA A 92 23.72 6.67 2.03
C ALA A 92 23.63 6.64 0.48
N SER A 93 24.15 5.59 -0.16
CA SER A 93 24.12 5.37 -1.61
C SER A 93 23.02 4.40 -2.08
N THR A 94 22.20 3.86 -1.18
CA THR A 94 21.15 2.92 -1.54
C THR A 94 19.94 3.68 -2.06
N ILE A 95 19.70 3.61 -3.38
CA ILE A 95 18.47 4.09 -4.01
C ILE A 95 17.35 3.16 -3.56
N PRO A 96 16.30 3.63 -2.88
CA PRO A 96 15.30 2.72 -2.40
C PRO A 96 14.60 1.95 -3.53
N PRO A 97 14.13 0.74 -3.24
CA PRO A 97 13.52 -0.13 -4.21
C PRO A 97 12.16 0.54 -4.53
N CYS A 98 11.96 0.89 -5.79
CA CYS A 98 10.83 1.70 -6.25
C CYS A 98 9.75 0.81 -6.85
N GLU A 99 9.48 -0.36 -6.25
CA GLU A 99 8.56 -1.32 -6.84
C GLU A 99 7.16 -0.75 -6.83
N LEU A 100 6.74 -0.07 -5.75
CA LEU A 100 5.48 0.66 -5.68
C LEU A 100 5.55 1.94 -6.55
N ILE A 101 5.37 1.78 -7.86
CA ILE A 101 5.38 2.88 -8.83
C ILE A 101 4.06 3.63 -8.78
N PHE A 102 4.09 4.92 -8.40
CA PHE A 102 2.89 5.75 -8.28
C PHE A 102 2.01 5.74 -9.52
N GLU A 103 2.58 5.87 -10.72
CA GLU A 103 1.82 5.95 -11.96
C GLU A 103 0.98 4.68 -12.19
N LYS A 104 1.49 3.50 -11.79
CA LYS A 104 0.75 2.24 -11.88
C LYS A 104 -0.46 2.26 -10.93
N TYR A 105 -0.29 2.75 -9.70
CA TYR A 105 -1.35 2.82 -8.72
C TYR A 105 -2.38 3.92 -9.01
N ASP A 106 -1.91 5.10 -9.42
CA ASP A 106 -2.76 6.22 -9.84
C ASP A 106 -3.63 5.83 -11.03
N LEU A 107 -3.03 5.22 -12.06
CA LEU A 107 -3.78 4.72 -13.22
C LEU A 107 -4.76 3.62 -12.80
N ALA A 108 -4.33 2.63 -12.01
CA ALA A 108 -5.20 1.55 -11.58
C ALA A 108 -6.39 2.05 -10.75
N LEU A 109 -6.20 3.04 -9.89
CA LEU A 109 -7.30 3.66 -9.13
C LEU A 109 -8.29 4.37 -10.07
N LYS A 110 -7.77 5.19 -10.99
CA LYS A 110 -8.62 5.92 -11.96
C LYS A 110 -9.39 4.97 -12.88
N ASP A 111 -8.74 3.96 -13.42
CA ASP A 111 -9.36 2.93 -14.28
C ASP A 111 -10.42 2.13 -13.52
N SER A 112 -10.29 2.03 -12.20
CA SER A 112 -11.27 1.37 -11.33
C SER A 112 -12.43 2.30 -10.94
N GLY A 113 -12.47 3.54 -11.44
CA GLY A 113 -13.54 4.49 -11.15
C GLY A 113 -13.36 5.27 -9.85
N PHE A 114 -12.15 5.32 -9.28
CA PHE A 114 -11.86 6.24 -8.20
C PHE A 114 -11.66 7.67 -8.72
N GLU A 115 -12.27 8.63 -8.03
CA GLU A 115 -12.10 10.06 -8.29
C GLU A 115 -10.99 10.63 -7.42
N ALA A 116 -10.00 11.27 -8.04
CA ALA A 116 -8.92 11.95 -7.33
C ALA A 116 -9.48 13.13 -6.52
N GLN A 117 -9.11 13.16 -5.23
CA GLN A 117 -9.48 14.21 -4.28
C GLN A 117 -8.30 15.17 -4.05
N GLN A 118 -8.54 16.23 -3.28
CA GLN A 118 -7.46 17.12 -2.86
C GLN A 118 -6.45 16.34 -2.01
N GLY A 119 -5.19 16.33 -2.45
CA GLY A 119 -4.09 15.74 -1.68
C GLY A 119 -3.88 16.46 -0.35
N ILE A 120 -3.23 15.76 0.59
CA ILE A 120 -2.82 16.34 1.86
C ILE A 120 -1.38 16.82 1.71
N TYR A 121 -1.10 18.02 2.23
CA TYR A 121 0.20 18.67 2.11
C TYR A 121 0.78 18.95 3.51
N ASN A 122 2.12 18.94 3.63
CA ASN A 122 2.80 19.43 4.82
C ASN A 122 2.97 20.96 4.78
N GLU A 123 3.54 21.53 5.85
CA GLU A 123 3.82 22.96 5.97
C GLU A 123 4.77 23.53 4.90
N PHE A 124 5.54 22.65 4.23
CA PHE A 124 6.45 23.01 3.13
C PHE A 124 5.79 22.89 1.75
N GLY A 125 4.49 22.59 1.69
CA GLY A 125 3.76 22.41 0.43
C GLY A 125 4.08 21.12 -0.30
N TRP A 126 4.70 20.14 0.36
CA TRP A 126 4.92 18.80 -0.21
C TRP A 126 3.69 17.94 0.02
N VAL A 127 3.29 17.21 -1.03
CA VAL A 127 2.23 16.20 -0.92
C VAL A 127 2.69 15.11 0.03
N ILE A 128 2.00 14.96 1.16
CA ILE A 128 2.17 13.84 2.09
C ILE A 128 1.25 12.68 1.73
N SER A 129 0.19 12.94 0.96
CA SER A 129 -0.79 11.93 0.62
C SER A 129 -1.65 12.31 -0.58
N PHE A 130 -1.76 11.41 -1.56
CA PHE A 130 -2.75 11.48 -2.62
C PHE A 130 -4.00 10.71 -2.19
N GLN A 131 -5.16 11.29 -2.43
CA GLN A 131 -6.44 10.82 -1.94
C GLN A 131 -7.36 10.53 -3.12
N TYR A 132 -8.10 9.41 -3.04
CA TYR A 132 -9.02 8.97 -4.09
C TYR A 132 -10.27 8.39 -3.44
N LEU A 133 -11.44 8.61 -4.04
CA LEU A 133 -12.71 8.15 -3.50
C LEU A 133 -13.50 7.36 -4.55
N ARG A 134 -14.06 6.21 -4.16
CA ARG A 134 -15.04 5.45 -4.92
C ARG A 134 -16.05 4.83 -3.96
N GLY A 135 -17.31 5.27 -4.03
CA GLY A 135 -18.33 4.80 -3.10
C GLY A 135 -17.92 5.07 -1.64
N ASN A 136 -17.92 4.04 -0.80
CA ASN A 136 -17.45 4.11 0.59
C ASN A 136 -15.98 3.69 0.78
N ILE A 137 -15.19 3.64 -0.30
CA ILE A 137 -13.77 3.32 -0.24
C ILE A 137 -12.97 4.60 -0.49
N ARG A 138 -12.16 5.00 0.48
CA ARG A 138 -11.11 5.99 0.31
C ARG A 138 -9.78 5.29 0.11
N ALA A 139 -9.21 5.40 -1.09
CA ALA A 139 -7.85 4.97 -1.35
C ALA A 139 -6.86 6.12 -1.11
N GLN A 140 -5.75 5.79 -0.47
CA GLN A 140 -4.73 6.74 -0.08
C GLN A 140 -3.35 6.22 -0.50
N ILE A 141 -2.62 7.02 -1.28
CA ILE A 141 -1.23 6.75 -1.67
C ILE A 141 -0.32 7.74 -0.96
N ASN A 142 0.62 7.23 -0.17
CA ASN A 142 1.65 8.05 0.48
C ASN A 142 2.95 7.94 -0.31
N PRO A 143 3.46 9.04 -0.87
CA PRO A 143 4.75 9.04 -1.57
C PRO A 143 5.91 8.75 -0.61
N TRP A 144 6.97 8.17 -1.14
CA TRP A 144 8.26 8.08 -0.48
C TRP A 144 9.10 9.29 -0.87
N HIS A 145 9.31 10.17 0.10
CA HIS A 145 10.30 11.24 0.03
C HIS A 145 11.55 10.83 0.82
N PRO A 146 12.49 10.02 0.29
CA PRO A 146 13.76 9.85 0.96
C PRO A 146 14.43 11.22 1.08
N VAL A 147 15.23 11.44 2.12
CA VAL A 147 16.01 12.68 2.27
C VAL A 147 17.00 12.73 1.11
N SER A 148 16.59 13.38 0.02
CA SER A 148 17.39 13.51 -1.18
C SER A 148 18.49 14.52 -0.91
N VAL A 149 19.75 14.10 -1.04
CA VAL A 149 20.91 15.02 -1.12
C VAL A 149 20.94 15.73 -2.48
N ASP A 150 20.09 15.31 -3.43
CA ASP A 150 19.97 15.89 -4.75
C ASP A 150 18.78 16.88 -4.81
N PRO A 151 19.04 18.20 -4.86
CA PRO A 151 18.02 19.23 -4.98
C PRO A 151 17.36 19.29 -6.37
N GLN A 152 17.84 18.53 -7.37
CA GLN A 152 17.27 18.47 -8.71
C GLN A 152 16.32 17.30 -8.95
N ARG A 153 16.12 16.41 -7.96
CA ARG A 153 15.12 15.34 -8.07
C ARG A 153 13.74 15.96 -8.14
N LYS A 154 13.26 16.20 -9.36
CA LYS A 154 11.87 16.57 -9.62
C LYS A 154 11.01 15.52 -8.94
N SER A 155 9.98 15.97 -8.21
CA SER A 155 9.06 15.18 -7.40
C SER A 155 8.18 14.21 -8.22
N GLY A 156 8.73 13.63 -9.29
CA GLY A 156 8.07 12.84 -10.32
C GLY A 156 8.70 11.47 -10.54
N GLU A 157 9.79 11.12 -9.84
CA GLU A 157 10.22 9.72 -9.71
C GLU A 157 9.55 9.14 -8.47
N ASN A 158 8.29 8.77 -8.67
CA ASN A 158 7.28 8.69 -7.62
C ASN A 158 7.21 7.32 -6.96
N CYS A 159 8.22 6.98 -6.17
CA CYS A 159 8.12 5.79 -5.34
C CYS A 159 7.03 5.99 -4.29
N VAL A 160 6.17 5.00 -4.11
CA VAL A 160 5.14 4.99 -3.08
C VAL A 160 5.70 4.30 -1.85
N LYS A 161 5.52 4.91 -0.68
CA LYS A 161 5.85 4.28 0.60
C LYS A 161 4.74 3.34 1.04
N SER A 162 3.48 3.74 0.83
CA SER A 162 2.34 2.90 1.17
C SER A 162 1.13 3.25 0.32
N ILE A 163 0.31 2.24 0.03
CA ILE A 163 -1.07 2.41 -0.44
C ILE A 163 -2.01 1.80 0.59
N SER A 164 -3.14 2.47 0.83
CA SER A 164 -4.13 2.03 1.81
C SER A 164 -5.55 2.25 1.32
N LEU A 165 -6.44 1.33 1.68
CA LEU A 165 -7.88 1.45 1.53
C LEU A 165 -8.47 1.73 2.90
N HIS A 166 -9.36 2.70 3.01
CA HIS A 166 -10.05 3.07 4.23
C HIS A 166 -11.55 3.07 3.98
N LYS A 167 -12.32 2.75 5.01
CA LYS A 167 -13.77 2.97 4.98
C LYS A 167 -14.05 4.46 5.10
N SER A 168 -14.79 5.01 4.13
CA SER A 168 -15.19 6.43 4.07
C SER A 168 -16.56 6.67 4.69
#